data_AF-A3U962-F1
#
_entry.id   AF-A3U962-F1
#
_cell.length_a   1.000
_cell.length_b   1.000
_cell.length_c   1.000
_cell.angle_alpha   90.00
_cell.angle_beta   90.00
_cell.angle_gamma   90.00
#
_symmetry.space_group_name_H-M   'P 1'
#
loop_
_entity.id
_entity.type
_entity.pdbx_description
1 polymer ?
#
loop_
_entity_poly.entity_id
_entity_poly.type
_entity_poly.pdbx_seq_one_letter_code
_entity_poly.pdbx_strand_id
1 'polypeptide(L)'
;MCVLLLVQLGNNCTDKDCKLTNGKYKVVYEEQFSNYPKFEFEINGQNLTEINSERNRNYIIENLGENSFRLKSLEKLTDPLNEFQKTLMSHGKPYYEITDCKNDTIEFIMRVNLHVISHSGKFVRIE
;
A
#
# COMPACT_ATOMS: atom_id res chain seq x y z
N MET A 1 1.25 16.15 20.54
CA MET A 1 1.72 17.22 21.46
C MET A 1 3.00 17.80 20.88
N CYS A 2 2.90 18.83 20.04
CA CYS A 2 4.08 19.54 19.50
C CYS A 2 4.56 20.56 20.53
N VAL A 3 5.79 20.42 21.01
CA VAL A 3 6.45 21.40 21.88
C VAL A 3 6.93 22.56 21.02
N LEU A 4 6.42 23.76 21.29
CA LEU A 4 6.86 25.02 20.69
C LEU A 4 8.22 25.42 21.26
N LEU A 5 9.25 25.42 20.42
CA LEU A 5 10.47 26.21 20.64
C LEU A 5 10.63 27.16 19.46
N LEU A 6 10.53 28.45 19.77
CA LEU A 6 10.57 29.61 18.89
C LEU A 6 11.97 29.81 18.30
N VAL A 7 12.25 29.27 17.11
CA VAL A 7 13.20 29.87 16.14
C VAL A 7 12.67 29.59 14.74
N GLN A 8 12.59 30.64 13.93
CA GLN A 8 11.99 30.64 12.60
C GLN A 8 12.73 29.72 11.63
N LEU A 9 12.02 28.69 11.15
CA LEU A 9 12.03 28.13 9.80
C LEU A 9 10.77 27.27 9.75
N GLY A 10 9.84 27.60 8.85
CA GLY A 10 8.50 27.02 8.82
C GLY A 10 8.52 25.52 8.55
N ASN A 11 8.51 24.71 9.60
CA ASN A 11 8.04 23.34 9.50
C ASN A 11 6.51 23.39 9.64
N ASN A 12 5.86 23.62 8.51
CA ASN A 12 4.48 23.18 8.35
C ASN A 12 4.50 21.66 8.54
N CYS A 13 4.21 21.19 9.77
CA CYS A 13 3.73 19.84 10.00
C CYS A 13 2.33 19.74 9.38
N THR A 14 2.25 19.86 8.06
CA THR A 14 1.09 19.39 7.32
C THR A 14 1.26 17.88 7.27
N ASP A 15 0.57 17.19 8.17
CA ASP A 15 0.19 15.81 7.91
C ASP A 15 -0.53 15.82 6.57
N LYS A 16 0.20 15.48 5.51
CA LYS A 16 -0.42 15.24 4.21
C LYS A 16 -1.19 13.95 4.39
N ASP A 17 -2.49 14.08 4.56
CA ASP A 17 -3.43 12.96 4.54
C ASP A 17 -3.42 12.38 3.11
N CYS A 18 -2.49 11.45 2.89
CA CYS A 18 -2.26 10.81 1.61
C CYS A 18 -3.24 9.64 1.49
N LYS A 19 -4.31 9.86 0.75
CA LYS A 19 -5.35 8.86 0.51
C LYS A 19 -5.26 8.31 -0.91
N LEU A 20 -5.42 6.99 -1.03
CA LEU A 20 -5.70 6.37 -2.31
C LEU A 20 -7.06 6.85 -2.81
N THR A 21 -7.07 7.41 -4.02
CA THR A 21 -8.29 7.90 -4.68
C THR A 21 -8.70 6.98 -5.80
N ASN A 22 -9.93 7.12 -6.27
CA ASN A 22 -10.41 6.38 -7.43
C ASN A 22 -9.52 6.64 -8.65
N GLY A 23 -9.28 5.59 -9.43
CA GLY A 23 -8.44 5.65 -10.61
C GLY A 23 -7.72 4.33 -10.86
N LYS A 24 -6.96 4.31 -11.96
CA LYS A 24 -6.15 3.17 -12.35
C LYS A 24 -4.69 3.44 -12.02
N TYR A 25 -4.04 2.44 -11.43
CA TYR A 25 -2.68 2.54 -10.94
C TYR A 25 -1.83 1.40 -11.46
N LYS A 26 -0.54 1.69 -11.63
CA LYS A 26 0.50 0.72 -11.90
C LYS A 26 1.43 0.61 -10.70
N VAL A 27 1.78 -0.63 -10.32
CA VAL A 27 2.77 -0.87 -9.26
C VAL A 27 4.18 -0.83 -9.85
N VAL A 28 5.04 0.00 -9.26
CA VAL A 28 6.48 0.08 -9.58
C VAL A 28 7.27 -0.16 -8.30
N TYR A 29 7.84 -1.34 -8.16
CA TYR A 29 8.67 -1.67 -7.00
C TYR A 29 10.06 -1.03 -7.08
N GLU A 30 10.69 -0.89 -5.92
CA GLU A 30 12.12 -0.56 -5.84
C GLU A 30 12.99 -1.66 -6.48
N GLU A 31 14.22 -1.32 -6.86
CA GLU A 31 15.14 -2.20 -7.59
C GLU A 31 15.39 -3.53 -6.87
N GLN A 32 15.54 -3.48 -5.54
CA GLN A 32 15.71 -4.66 -4.68
C GLN A 32 14.52 -5.63 -4.69
N PHE A 33 13.34 -5.17 -5.14
CA PHE A 33 12.13 -5.96 -5.29
C PHE A 33 11.72 -6.11 -6.77
N SER A 34 12.63 -5.90 -7.71
CA SER A 34 12.38 -5.94 -9.16
C SER A 34 11.81 -7.27 -9.69
N ASN A 35 12.02 -8.37 -8.95
CA ASN A 35 11.50 -9.70 -9.25
C ASN A 35 10.02 -9.90 -8.83
N TYR A 36 9.40 -8.94 -8.15
CA TYR A 36 7.99 -9.02 -7.79
C TYR A 36 7.08 -8.90 -9.02
N PRO A 37 5.92 -9.57 -9.03
CA PRO A 37 5.00 -9.54 -10.15
C PRO A 37 4.50 -8.11 -10.38
N LYS A 38 4.69 -7.62 -11.61
CA LYS A 38 4.20 -6.31 -12.03
C LYS A 38 2.73 -6.47 -12.42
N PHE A 39 1.87 -5.63 -11.85
CA PHE A 39 0.44 -5.61 -12.15
C PHE A 39 -0.09 -4.19 -12.08
N GLU A 40 -1.31 -4.02 -12.60
CA GLU A 40 -2.09 -2.80 -12.49
C GLU A 40 -3.29 -3.07 -11.58
N PHE A 41 -3.89 -2.03 -11.05
CA PHE A 41 -5.15 -2.17 -10.32
C PHE A 41 -6.01 -0.93 -10.48
N GLU A 42 -7.31 -1.11 -10.35
CA GLU A 42 -8.28 -0.03 -10.35
C GLU A 42 -8.92 0.09 -8.97
N ILE A 43 -9.08 1.33 -8.53
CA ILE A 43 -9.80 1.67 -7.30
C ILE A 43 -11.12 2.33 -7.68
N ASN A 44 -12.21 1.76 -7.14
CA ASN A 44 -13.54 2.36 -7.18
C ASN A 44 -14.16 2.33 -5.78
N GLY A 45 -14.07 3.47 -5.09
CA GLY A 45 -14.45 3.59 -3.69
C GLY A 45 -13.50 2.80 -2.80
N GLN A 46 -14.03 1.80 -2.09
CA GLN A 46 -13.24 0.90 -1.24
C GLN A 46 -12.84 -0.40 -1.95
N ASN A 47 -13.24 -0.59 -3.20
CA ASN A 47 -12.90 -1.80 -3.94
C ASN A 47 -11.60 -1.58 -4.72
N LEU A 48 -10.69 -2.54 -4.60
CA LEU A 48 -9.49 -2.64 -5.40
C LEU A 48 -9.59 -3.89 -6.26
N THR A 49 -9.45 -3.72 -7.57
CA THR A 49 -9.47 -4.81 -8.54
C THR A 49 -8.11 -4.88 -9.23
N GLU A 50 -7.40 -6.00 -9.10
CA GLU A 50 -6.19 -6.23 -9.90
C GLU A 50 -6.55 -6.39 -11.38
N ILE A 51 -5.80 -5.73 -12.24
CA ILE A 51 -5.90 -5.75 -13.70
C ILE A 51 -4.55 -6.21 -14.23
N ASN A 52 -4.55 -6.97 -15.33
CA ASN A 52 -3.32 -7.48 -15.93
C ASN A 52 -2.48 -8.30 -14.93
N SER A 53 -3.12 -8.96 -13.95
CA SER A 53 -2.50 -9.93 -13.06
C SER A 53 -2.90 -11.35 -13.47
N GLU A 54 -2.13 -12.35 -13.08
CA GLU A 54 -2.43 -13.75 -13.40
C GLU A 54 -3.80 -14.21 -12.84
N ARG A 55 -4.31 -13.53 -11.81
CA ARG A 55 -5.49 -13.96 -11.05
C ARG A 55 -6.62 -12.93 -10.98
N ASN A 56 -6.41 -11.69 -11.40
CA ASN A 56 -7.40 -10.59 -11.41
C ASN A 56 -8.24 -10.52 -10.12
N ARG A 57 -7.54 -10.48 -8.98
CA ARG A 57 -8.15 -10.58 -7.65
C ARG A 57 -8.88 -9.30 -7.25
N ASN A 58 -9.90 -9.48 -6.39
CA ASN A 58 -10.69 -8.38 -5.84
C ASN A 58 -10.50 -8.26 -4.32
N TYR A 59 -10.30 -7.04 -3.85
CA TYR A 59 -10.10 -6.73 -2.44
C TYR A 59 -10.97 -5.57 -1.98
N ILE A 60 -11.30 -5.56 -0.69
CA ILE A 60 -11.78 -4.39 0.02
C ILE A 60 -10.59 -3.71 0.71
N ILE A 61 -10.47 -2.39 0.53
CA ILE A 61 -9.53 -1.53 1.25
C ILE A 61 -10.10 -1.23 2.64
N GLU A 62 -9.39 -1.69 3.67
CA GLU A 62 -9.66 -1.40 5.08
C GLU A 62 -8.67 -0.35 5.59
N ASN A 63 -9.15 0.88 5.86
CA ASN A 63 -8.31 1.94 6.41
C ASN A 63 -7.99 1.66 7.89
N LEU A 64 -6.71 1.76 8.27
CA LEU A 64 -6.23 1.50 9.62
C LEU A 64 -5.88 2.76 10.42
N GLY A 65 -5.89 3.92 9.76
CA GLY A 65 -5.47 5.19 10.33
C GLY A 65 -4.99 6.12 9.23
N GLU A 66 -4.33 7.21 9.63
CA GLU A 66 -3.69 8.12 8.69
C GLU A 66 -2.62 7.35 7.89
N ASN A 67 -2.71 7.45 6.56
CA ASN A 67 -1.75 6.87 5.61
C ASN A 67 -1.59 5.34 5.68
N SER A 68 -2.44 4.59 6.37
CA SER A 68 -2.29 3.13 6.51
C SER A 68 -3.56 2.38 6.13
N PHE A 69 -3.43 1.30 5.37
CA PHE A 69 -4.55 0.47 4.94
C PHE A 69 -4.20 -1.01 4.80
N ARG A 70 -5.21 -1.87 4.75
CA ARG A 70 -5.11 -3.30 4.47
C ARG A 70 -5.98 -3.69 3.30
N LEU A 71 -5.59 -4.76 2.62
CA LEU A 71 -6.41 -5.38 1.59
C LEU A 71 -7.03 -6.65 2.15
N LYS A 72 -8.36 -6.68 2.17
CA LYS A 72 -9.14 -7.87 2.55
C LYS A 72 -9.64 -8.55 1.29
N SER A 73 -9.16 -9.77 1.04
CA SER A 73 -9.63 -10.59 -0.09
C SER A 73 -11.13 -10.81 -0.01
N LEU A 74 -11.84 -10.57 -1.11
CA LEU A 74 -13.25 -10.93 -1.26
C LEU A 74 -13.45 -12.40 -1.63
N GLU A 75 -12.43 -13.00 -2.23
CA GLU A 75 -12.42 -14.41 -2.56
C GLU A 75 -12.14 -15.24 -1.31
N LYS A 76 -12.91 -16.32 -1.11
CA LYS A 76 -12.50 -17.40 -0.21
C LYS A 76 -11.22 -17.97 -0.80
N LEU A 77 -10.12 -17.95 -0.03
CA LEU A 77 -8.87 -18.62 -0.39
C LEU A 77 -9.15 -20.11 -0.62
N THR A 78 -9.49 -20.49 -1.84
CA THR A 78 -9.61 -21.89 -2.27
C THR A 78 -8.24 -22.46 -2.63
N ASP A 79 -7.30 -21.59 -2.99
CA ASP A 79 -5.92 -21.97 -3.23
C ASP A 79 -5.15 -22.11 -1.91
N PRO A 80 -4.41 -23.21 -1.71
CA PRO A 80 -3.48 -23.31 -0.60
C PRO A 80 -2.47 -22.17 -0.69
N LEU A 81 -2.31 -21.45 0.42
CA LEU A 81 -1.29 -20.41 0.55
C LEU A 81 0.07 -21.01 0.19
N ASN A 82 0.87 -20.30 -0.60
CA ASN A 82 2.25 -20.70 -0.79
C ASN A 82 3.06 -20.47 0.51
N GLU A 83 4.22 -21.11 0.65
CA GLU A 83 5.02 -21.01 1.88
C GLU A 83 5.37 -19.56 2.24
N PHE A 84 5.67 -18.73 1.24
CA PHE A 84 5.92 -17.30 1.45
C PHE A 84 4.72 -16.58 2.10
N GLN A 85 3.50 -16.82 1.61
CA GLN A 85 2.26 -16.27 2.16
C GLN A 85 1.97 -16.79 3.57
N LYS A 86 2.20 -18.09 3.83
CA LYS A 86 2.06 -18.68 5.17
C LYS A 86 3.02 -18.04 6.17
N THR A 87 4.30 -17.91 5.79
CA THR A 87 5.31 -17.24 6.60
C THR A 87 4.94 -15.76 6.81
N LEU A 88 4.47 -15.07 5.78
CA LEU A 88 4.01 -13.69 5.93
C LEU A 88 2.90 -13.55 6.98
N MET A 89 1.90 -14.43 6.91
CA MET A 89 0.75 -14.42 7.81
C MET A 89 1.11 -14.87 9.24
N SER A 90 2.15 -15.68 9.43
CA SER A 90 2.59 -16.07 10.78
C SER A 90 3.26 -14.91 11.53
N HIS A 91 3.80 -13.92 10.82
CA HIS A 91 4.46 -12.75 11.41
C HIS A 91 3.52 -11.57 11.70
N GLY A 92 2.26 -11.63 11.28
CA GLY A 92 1.26 -10.60 11.53
C GLY A 92 0.23 -10.48 10.40
N LYS A 93 -0.62 -9.45 10.49
CA LYS A 93 -1.56 -9.09 9.41
C LYS A 93 -0.91 -8.02 8.53
N PRO A 94 -0.53 -8.35 7.28
CA PRO A 94 0.14 -7.40 6.41
C PRO A 94 -0.68 -6.14 6.20
N TYR A 95 -0.02 -5.01 6.04
CA TYR A 95 -0.64 -3.72 5.78
C TYR A 95 0.31 -2.84 4.95
N TYR A 96 -0.28 -1.86 4.29
CA TYR A 96 0.41 -0.84 3.53
C TYR A 96 0.46 0.44 4.35
N GLU A 97 1.62 1.07 4.33
CA GLU A 97 1.88 2.40 4.86
C GLU A 97 2.26 3.30 3.69
N ILE A 98 1.55 4.41 3.52
CA ILE A 98 1.82 5.44 2.53
C ILE A 98 2.82 6.42 3.15
N THR A 99 3.99 6.54 2.53
CA THR A 99 5.09 7.35 3.07
C THR A 99 5.19 8.72 2.44
N ASP A 100 4.73 8.86 1.19
CA ASP A 100 4.69 10.13 0.47
C ASP A 100 3.62 10.09 -0.62
N CYS A 101 3.06 11.25 -0.94
CA CYS A 101 2.16 11.43 -2.07
C CYS A 101 2.54 12.71 -2.84
N LYS A 102 2.82 12.54 -4.13
CA LYS A 102 3.22 13.62 -5.04
C LYS A 102 2.50 13.44 -6.38
N ASN A 103 1.60 14.36 -6.69
CA ASN A 103 0.84 14.36 -7.94
C ASN A 103 0.18 12.98 -8.19
N ASP A 104 0.64 12.28 -9.23
CA ASP A 104 0.13 10.98 -9.67
C ASP A 104 0.87 9.80 -9.03
N THR A 105 1.74 10.03 -8.05
CA THR A 105 2.58 8.99 -7.44
C THR A 105 2.38 8.92 -5.93
N ILE A 106 2.13 7.71 -5.43
CA ILE A 106 2.03 7.39 -4.01
C ILE A 106 3.12 6.39 -3.67
N GLU A 107 4.02 6.75 -2.75
CA GLU A 107 5.05 5.85 -2.25
C GLU A 107 4.48 5.01 -1.12
N PHE A 108 4.79 3.71 -1.12
CA PHE A 108 4.26 2.77 -0.14
C PHE A 108 5.33 1.82 0.39
N ILE A 109 5.11 1.37 1.63
CA ILE A 109 5.80 0.25 2.25
C ILE A 109 4.76 -0.79 2.64
N MET A 110 4.94 -2.03 2.17
CA MET A 110 4.16 -3.17 2.62
C MET A 110 4.87 -3.84 3.78
N ARG A 111 4.23 -3.82 4.95
CA ARG A 111 4.75 -4.37 6.20
C ARG A 111 3.97 -5.60 6.61
N VAL A 112 4.66 -6.56 7.22
CA VAL A 112 4.03 -7.77 7.77
C VAL A 112 3.81 -7.61 9.28
N ASN A 113 4.66 -6.79 9.92
CA ASN A 113 4.51 -6.20 11.24
C ASN A 113 5.35 -4.91 11.34
N LEU A 114 5.41 -4.28 12.52
CA LEU A 114 6.14 -3.02 12.73
C LEU A 114 7.64 -3.09 12.41
N HIS A 115 8.28 -4.27 12.51
CA HIS A 115 9.72 -4.44 12.36
C HIS A 115 10.15 -5.06 11.04
N VAL A 116 9.21 -5.56 10.23
CA VAL A 116 9.51 -6.35 9.03
C VAL A 116 8.78 -5.78 7.81
N ILE A 117 9.58 -5.36 6.83
CA ILE A 117 9.14 -4.90 5.51
C ILE A 117 9.13 -6.10 4.58
N SER A 118 8.02 -6.32 3.88
CA SER A 118 7.94 -7.32 2.80
C SER A 118 8.51 -6.75 1.51
N HIS A 119 8.02 -5.58 1.11
CA HIS A 119 8.42 -4.90 -0.11
C HIS A 119 7.96 -3.43 -0.06
N SER A 120 8.53 -2.60 -0.91
CA SER A 120 8.16 -1.20 -1.07
C SER A 120 8.23 -0.77 -2.53
N GLY A 121 7.58 0.35 -2.83
CA GLY A 121 7.49 0.85 -4.18
C GLY A 121 6.59 2.06 -4.30
N LYS A 122 6.06 2.23 -5.50
CA LYS A 122 5.19 3.35 -5.87
C LYS A 122 3.95 2.85 -6.59
N PHE A 123 2.81 3.42 -6.24
CA PHE A 123 1.61 3.38 -7.05
C PHE A 123 1.62 4.60 -7.96
N VAL A 124 1.70 4.38 -9.27
CA VAL A 124 1.69 5.46 -10.27
C VAL A 124 0.32 5.45 -10.92
N ARG A 125 -0.45 6.53 -10.77
CA ARG A 125 -1.73 6.71 -11.42
C ARG A 125 -1.53 6.85 -12.93
N ILE A 126 -2.32 6.11 -13.69
CA ILE A 126 -2.29 6.09 -15.15
C ILE A 126 -3.61 6.59 -15.76
N GLU A 127 -4.73 6.51 -15.02
CA GLU A 127 -6.06 7.03 -15.40
C GLU A 127 -6.85 7.50 -14.15
#